data_AF-A0A379FCZ9-F1
#
_entry.id   AF-A0A379FCZ9-F1
#
_cell.length_a   1.000
_cell.length_b   1.000
_cell.length_c   1.000
_cell.angle_alpha   90.00
_cell.angle_beta   90.00
_cell.angle_gamma   90.00
#
_symmetry.space_group_name_H-M   'P 1'
#
loop_
_entity.id
_entity.type
_entity.pdbx_description
1 polymer ?
#
loop_
_entity_poly.entity_id
_entity_poly.type
_entity_poly.pdbx_seq_one_letter_code
_entity_poly.pdbx_strand_id
1 'polypeptide(L)' 'MQIIGYVLLMLIQGSAVPVTEDIYTQSECNKRAEYLMSVRNVEAICGEVMRDE' A
#
# COMPACT_ATOMS: atom_id res chain seq x y z
N MET A 1 -19.15 -3.52 4.13
CA MET A 1 -17.78 -3.43 3.60
C MET A 1 -17.71 -2.33 2.56
N GLN A 2 -17.16 -1.17 2.95
CA GLN A 2 -16.89 -0.05 2.05
C GLN A 2 -15.37 0.17 1.98
N ILE A 3 -14.82 0.35 0.78
CA ILE A 3 -13.42 0.78 0.62
C ILE A 3 -13.32 2.23 1.07
N ILE A 4 -12.46 2.49 2.06
CA ILE A 4 -12.23 3.84 2.61
C ILE A 4 -10.89 4.43 2.16
N GLY A 5 -10.05 3.63 1.52
CA GLY A 5 -8.80 4.08 0.90
C GLY A 5 -7.82 2.94 0.68
N TYR A 6 -6.55 3.27 0.49
CA TYR A 6 -5.48 2.36 0.15
C TYR A 6 -4.27 2.55 1.07
N VAL A 7 -3.64 1.45 1.47
CA VAL A 7 -2.40 1.46 2.25
C VAL A 7 -1.25 0.92 1.40
N LEU A 8 -0.07 1.51 1.54
CA LEU A 8 1.15 1.03 0.90
C LEU A 8 1.70 -0.16 1.67
N LEU A 9 1.79 -1.32 1.02
CA LEU A 9 2.29 -2.57 1.59
C LEU A 9 3.61 -2.95 0.92
N MET A 10 4.58 -3.38 1.72
CA MET A 10 5.80 -4.02 1.24
C MET A 10 5.65 -5.54 1.34
N LEU A 11 6.07 -6.26 0.31
CA LEU A 11 6.07 -7.72 0.30
C LEU A 11 7.40 -8.25 0.81
N ILE A 12 7.35 -9.02 1.90
CA ILE A 12 8.52 -9.62 2.55
C ILE A 12 8.19 -11.06 2.88
N GLN A 13 8.89 -12.02 2.24
CA GLN A 13 8.81 -13.45 2.57
C GLN A 13 7.37 -13.98 2.71
N GLY A 14 6.52 -13.71 1.72
CA GLY A 14 5.13 -14.17 1.70
C GLY A 14 4.18 -13.40 2.62
N SER A 15 4.66 -12.34 3.28
CA SER A 15 3.86 -11.42 4.09
C SER A 15 3.74 -10.07 3.40
N ALA A 16 2.61 -9.40 3.59
CA ALA A 16 2.41 -8.00 3.20
C ALA A 16 2.38 -7.14 4.47
N VAL A 17 3.32 -6.19 4.59
CA VAL A 17 3.50 -5.36 5.78
C VAL A 17 3.29 -3.89 5.41
N PRO A 18 2.48 -3.12 6.16
CA PRO A 18 2.31 -1.70 5.87
C PRO A 18 3.63 -0.94 6.03
N VAL A 19 3.94 -0.11 5.03
CA VAL A 19 5.10 0.80 5.06
C VAL A 19 4.81 2.00 5.97
N THR A 20 3.55 2.44 5.99
CA THR A 20 3.01 3.52 6.82
C THR A 20 1.59 3.17 7.27
N GLU A 21 1.11 3.80 8.34
CA GLU A 21 -0.31 3.71 8.75
C GLU A 21 -1.23 4.69 7.99
N ASP A 22 -0.66 5.52 7.12
CA ASP A 22 -1.41 6.46 6.30
C ASP A 22 -2.34 5.75 5.31
N ILE A 23 -3.55 6.30 5.15
CA ILE A 23 -4.54 5.89 4.15
C ILE A 23 -4.53 6.90 3.00
N TYR A 24 -4.32 6.40 1.79
CA TYR A 24 -4.20 7.18 0.57
C TYR A 24 -5.37 6.96 -0.37
N THR A 25 -5.54 7.86 -1.33
CA THR A 25 -6.25 7.51 -2.57
C THR A 25 -5.45 6.46 -3.37
N GLN A 26 -6.11 5.77 -4.28
CA GLN A 26 -5.44 4.77 -5.13
C GLN A 26 -4.28 5.37 -5.92
N SER A 27 -4.46 6.57 -6.51
CA SER A 27 -3.44 7.23 -7.31
C SER A 27 -2.22 7.64 -6.49
N GLU A 28 -2.43 8.16 -5.28
CA GLU A 28 -1.34 8.52 -4.37
C GLU A 28 -0.56 7.30 -3.91
N CYS A 29 -1.26 6.21 -3.57
CA CYS A 29 -0.61 4.97 -3.19
C CYS A 29 0.25 4.42 -4.34
N ASN A 30 -0.28 4.35 -5.56
CA ASN A 30 0.46 3.83 -6.72
C ASN A 30 1.72 4.64 -7.01
N LYS A 31 1.63 5.98 -6.99
CA LYS A 31 2.80 6.86 -7.16
C LYS A 31 3.87 6.60 -6.10
N ARG A 32 3.45 6.36 -4.85
CA ARG A 32 4.38 6.05 -3.75
C ARG A 32 4.99 4.66 -3.88
N ALA A 33 4.22 3.66 -4.33
CA ALA A 33 4.72 2.32 -4.60
C ALA A 33 5.77 2.33 -5.71
N GLU A 34 5.48 2.98 -6.85
CA GLU A 34 6.42 3.18 -7.96
C GLU A 34 7.69 3.89 -7.50
N TYR A 35 7.54 4.98 -6.75
CA TYR A 35 8.68 5.70 -6.19
C TYR A 35 9.53 4.80 -5.29
N LEU A 36 8.90 4.08 -4.35
CA LEU A 36 9.60 3.19 -3.42
C LEU A 36 10.38 2.09 -4.16
N MET A 37 9.76 1.45 -5.15
CA MET A 37 10.41 0.44 -6.00
C MET A 37 11.51 1.03 -6.89
N SER A 38 11.43 2.31 -7.26
CA SER A 38 12.48 2.98 -8.03
C SER A 38 13.74 3.30 -7.21
N VAL A 39 13.58 3.54 -5.90
CA VAL A 39 14.70 3.94 -5.01
C VAL A 39 15.22 2.80 -4.14
N ARG A 40 14.47 1.71 -4.02
CA ARG A 40 14.79 0.54 -3.20
C ARG A 40 14.49 -0.73 -3.99
N ASN A 41 15.34 -1.75 -3.86
CA ASN A 41 15.10 -3.07 -4.41
C ASN A 41 14.11 -3.86 -3.52
N VAL A 42 12.86 -3.41 -3.48
CA VAL A 42 11.75 -4.00 -2.73
C VAL A 42 10.55 -4.17 -3.66
N GLU A 43 9.63 -5.06 -3.29
CA GLU A 43 8.35 -5.17 -3.95
C GLU A 43 7.29 -4.49 -3.07
N ALA A 44 6.50 -3.58 -3.66
CA ALA A 44 5.49 -2.81 -2.96
C ALA A 44 4.19 -2.76 -3.76
N ILE A 45 3.07 -2.88 -3.06
CA ILE A 45 1.71 -2.89 -3.62
C ILE A 45 0.78 -1.97 -2.83
N CYS A 46 -0.39 -1.67 -3.39
CA CYS A 46 -1.45 -0.94 -2.72
C CYS A 46 -2.56 -1.90 -2.29
N GLY A 47 -2.79 -2.01 -0.99
CA GLY A 47 -3.87 -2.81 -0.41
C GLY A 47 -5.11 -1.96 -0.13
N GLU A 48 -6.30 -2.51 -0.38
CA GLU A 48 -7.57 -1.87 -0.06
C GLU A 48 -7.81 -1.90 1.46
N VAL A 49 -8.18 -0.75 2.02
CA VAL A 49 -8.64 -0.64 3.40
C VAL A 49 -10.16 -0.63 3.38
N MET A 50 -10.76 -1.63 4.03
CA MET A 50 -12.21 -1.79 4.12
C MET A 50 -12.68 -1.47 5.53
N ARG A 51 -13.82 -0.78 5.62
CA ARG A 51 -14.57 -0.64 6.86
C ARG A 51 -15.70 -1.67 6.88
N ASP A 52 -15.66 -2.53 7.88
CA ASP A 52 -16.82 -3.35 8.26
C ASP A 52 -17.80 -2.43 9.01
N GLU A 53 -19.07 -2.47 8.61
CA GLU A 53 -20.13 -1.66 9.22
C GLU A 53 -20.59 -2.27 10.54
#